data_AF-A0A8C5WB85-F1
#
_entry.id   AF-A0A8C5WB85-F1
#
_cell.length_a   1.000
_cell.length_b   1.000
_cell.length_c   1.000
_cell.angle_alpha   90.00
_cell.angle_beta   90.00
_cell.angle_gamma   90.00
#
_symmetry.space_group_name_H-M   'P 1'
#
loop_
_entity.id
_entity.type
_entity.pdbx_description
1 polymer ?
#
loop_
_entity_poly.entity_id
_entity_poly.type
_entity_poly.pdbx_seq_one_letter_code
_entity_poly.pdbx_strand_id
1 'polypeptide(L)'
;MDLDGDGALSMFELEYFYEEQCRRLDSMAIEALPFQDCLCQMLDLVKPRSEGRITLRDLKCCRLADVFFDTFFNVEKYLDHEQKEQVSLLRESDSDGPELSDWERYAAEEYDILVAEEAAGDPWDEGYEAELSPAEQKLSALRTPLAHRPFFEAPSALGAVDLYEYACGDDDRQPL
;
A
#
# COMPACT_ATOMS: atom_id res chain seq x y z
N MET A 1 -26.48 -6.77 23.21
CA MET A 1 -26.22 -6.04 21.96
C MET A 1 -27.53 -5.76 21.25
N ASP A 2 -28.39 -6.75 21.11
CA ASP A 2 -29.79 -6.53 20.71
C ASP A 2 -30.54 -5.84 21.86
N LEU A 3 -30.85 -4.55 21.70
CA LEU A 3 -31.46 -3.67 22.70
C LEU A 3 -32.98 -3.75 22.66
N ASP A 4 -33.56 -3.93 21.46
CA ASP A 4 -35.01 -4.00 21.27
C ASP A 4 -35.56 -5.44 21.27
N GLY A 5 -34.67 -6.44 21.15
CA GLY A 5 -34.99 -7.85 21.21
C GLY A 5 -35.59 -8.40 19.92
N ASP A 6 -35.41 -7.73 18.78
CA ASP A 6 -35.98 -8.15 17.49
C ASP A 6 -35.23 -9.35 16.85
N GLY A 7 -34.08 -9.74 17.42
CA GLY A 7 -33.25 -10.86 16.99
C GLY A 7 -32.21 -10.49 15.91
N ALA A 8 -32.07 -9.21 15.57
CA ALA A 8 -31.09 -8.69 14.65
C ALA A 8 -30.41 -7.45 15.24
N LEU A 9 -29.11 -7.30 15.00
CA LEU A 9 -28.39 -6.08 15.35
C LEU A 9 -28.54 -5.10 14.20
N SER A 10 -29.20 -3.99 14.48
CA SER A 10 -29.32 -2.82 13.62
C SER A 10 -28.08 -1.92 13.70
N MET A 11 -27.91 -1.05 12.71
CA MET A 11 -26.80 -0.07 12.72
C MET A 11 -26.84 0.83 13.96
N PHE A 12 -28.03 1.22 14.42
CA PHE A 12 -28.20 2.09 15.58
C PHE A 12 -27.71 1.43 16.87
N GLU A 13 -27.98 0.14 17.05
CA GLU A 13 -27.52 -0.58 18.23
C GLU A 13 -26.01 -0.76 18.22
N LEU A 14 -25.43 -1.06 17.06
CA LEU A 14 -23.98 -1.17 16.91
C LEU A 14 -23.29 0.17 17.18
N GLU A 15 -23.83 1.27 16.63
CA GLU A 15 -23.32 2.62 16.87
C GLU A 15 -23.40 3.00 18.36
N TYR A 16 -24.49 2.64 19.04
CA TYR A 16 -24.66 2.89 20.47
C TYR A 16 -23.55 2.24 21.33
N PHE A 17 -23.19 0.99 21.05
CA PHE A 17 -22.08 0.34 21.76
C PHE A 17 -20.72 0.90 21.34
N TYR A 18 -20.55 1.19 20.05
CA TYR A 18 -19.30 1.70 19.51
C TYR A 18 -18.98 3.11 20.01
N GLU A 19 -19.97 3.97 20.22
CA GLU A 19 -19.77 5.31 20.77
C GLU A 19 -19.10 5.25 22.15
N GLU A 20 -19.53 4.32 23.01
CA GLU A 20 -18.92 4.11 24.32
C GLU A 20 -17.51 3.50 24.20
N GLN A 21 -17.27 2.62 23.23
CA GLN A 21 -15.92 2.14 22.91
C GLN A 21 -14.97 3.27 22.52
N CYS A 22 -15.40 4.18 21.65
CA CYS A 22 -14.60 5.34 21.25
C CYS A 22 -14.20 6.18 22.46
N ARG A 23 -15.14 6.47 23.38
CA ARG A 23 -14.82 7.23 24.60
C ARG A 23 -13.75 6.55 25.47
N ARG A 24 -13.75 5.22 25.52
CA ARG A 24 -12.73 4.46 26.26
C ARG A 24 -11.38 4.47 25.55
N LEU A 25 -11.35 4.34 24.23
CA LEU A 25 -10.13 4.48 23.43
C LEU A 25 -9.54 5.89 23.57
N ASP A 26 -10.37 6.92 23.51
CA ASP A 26 -9.96 8.31 23.74
C ASP A 26 -9.34 8.50 25.12
N SER A 27 -9.87 7.84 26.16
CA SER A 27 -9.30 7.89 27.52
C SER A 27 -7.91 7.27 27.63
N MET A 28 -7.56 6.39 26.68
CA MET A 28 -6.24 5.79 26.52
C MET A 28 -5.35 6.56 25.53
N ALA A 29 -5.83 7.70 25.00
CA ALA A 29 -5.21 8.48 23.93
C ALA A 29 -4.98 7.68 22.63
N ILE A 30 -5.90 6.75 22.34
CA ILE A 30 -5.93 5.97 21.11
C ILE A 30 -7.05 6.52 20.23
N GLU A 31 -6.71 6.91 19.00
CA GLU A 31 -7.70 7.38 18.03
C GLU A 31 -8.52 6.19 17.53
N ALA A 32 -9.83 6.21 17.79
CA ALA A 32 -10.75 5.19 17.32
C ALA A 32 -11.05 5.36 15.82
N LEU A 33 -11.19 4.25 15.11
CA LEU A 33 -11.63 4.23 13.72
C LEU A 33 -13.05 4.81 13.59
N PRO A 34 -13.40 5.57 12.53
CA PRO A 34 -14.77 6.01 12.31
C PRO A 34 -15.75 4.83 12.26
N PHE A 35 -16.97 5.02 12.78
CA PHE A 35 -17.97 3.95 12.88
C PHE A 35 -18.29 3.32 11.51
N GLN A 36 -18.35 4.11 10.44
CA GLN A 36 -18.64 3.60 9.10
C GLN A 36 -17.57 2.61 8.62
N ASP A 37 -16.29 2.89 8.87
CA ASP A 37 -15.19 2.03 8.47
C ASP A 37 -15.15 0.77 9.34
N CYS A 38 -15.35 0.92 10.66
CA CYS A 38 -15.47 -0.22 11.58
C CYS A 38 -16.64 -1.13 11.17
N LEU A 39 -17.78 -0.55 10.83
CA LEU A 39 -18.96 -1.28 10.42
C LEU A 39 -18.70 -2.07 9.12
N CYS A 40 -18.04 -1.48 8.13
CA CYS A 40 -17.62 -2.18 6.92
C CYS A 40 -16.75 -3.40 7.26
N GLN A 41 -15.72 -3.24 8.10
CA GLN A 41 -14.87 -4.35 8.54
C GLN A 41 -15.67 -5.45 9.24
N MET A 42 -16.62 -5.08 10.11
CA MET A 42 -17.47 -6.03 10.82
C MET A 42 -18.45 -6.76 9.89
N LEU A 43 -18.97 -6.08 8.85
CA LEU A 43 -19.82 -6.69 7.84
C LEU A 43 -19.04 -7.67 6.97
N ASP A 44 -17.79 -7.35 6.61
CA ASP A 44 -16.90 -8.26 5.88
C ASP A 44 -16.48 -9.47 6.71
N LEU A 45 -16.33 -9.30 8.02
CA LEU A 45 -16.05 -10.38 8.96
C LEU A 45 -17.26 -11.30 9.14
N VAL A 46 -18.46 -10.74 9.34
CA VAL A 46 -19.67 -11.52 9.67
C VAL A 46 -20.35 -12.08 8.42
N LYS A 47 -20.30 -11.36 7.30
CA LYS A 47 -20.99 -11.66 6.02
C LYS A 47 -22.46 -12.04 6.23
N PRO A 48 -23.28 -11.12 6.78
CA PRO A 48 -24.66 -11.42 7.12
C PRO A 48 -25.45 -11.80 5.87
N ARG A 49 -26.43 -12.71 6.03
CA ARG A 49 -27.28 -13.14 4.91
C ARG A 49 -28.16 -12.01 4.35
N SER A 50 -28.50 -11.04 5.18
CA SER A 50 -29.32 -9.89 4.81
C SER A 50 -28.56 -8.61 5.14
N GLU A 51 -28.48 -7.71 4.17
CA GLU A 51 -27.74 -6.45 4.32
C GLU A 51 -28.30 -5.62 5.48
N GLY A 52 -27.39 -5.05 6.26
CA GLY A 52 -27.72 -4.17 7.38
C GLY A 52 -28.47 -4.82 8.55
N ARG A 53 -28.57 -6.15 8.60
CA ARG A 53 -29.15 -6.89 9.73
C ARG A 53 -28.26 -8.07 10.09
N ILE A 54 -27.55 -7.95 11.22
CA ILE A 54 -26.69 -9.02 11.71
C ILE A 54 -27.48 -9.89 12.68
N THR A 55 -27.75 -11.14 12.32
CA THR A 55 -28.48 -12.05 13.21
C THR A 55 -27.53 -12.91 14.05
N LEU A 56 -28.06 -13.49 15.13
CA LEU A 56 -27.31 -14.48 15.92
C LEU A 56 -26.82 -15.66 15.06
N ARG A 57 -27.56 -16.02 14.00
CA ARG A 57 -27.14 -17.08 13.08
C ARG A 57 -25.89 -16.70 12.31
N ASP A 58 -25.81 -15.46 11.84
CA ASP A 58 -24.66 -14.97 11.06
C ASP A 58 -23.39 -14.99 11.93
N LEU A 59 -23.49 -14.49 13.17
CA LEU A 59 -22.39 -14.54 14.15
C LEU A 59 -21.94 -15.97 14.47
N LYS A 60 -22.87 -16.93 14.56
CA LYS A 60 -22.50 -18.34 14.76
C LYS A 60 -21.83 -18.96 13.53
N CYS A 61 -22.16 -18.49 12.34
CA CYS A 61 -21.60 -19.00 11.09
C CYS A 61 -20.21 -18.45 10.77
N CYS A 62 -19.92 -17.18 11.11
CA CYS A 62 -18.65 -16.54 10.77
C CYS A 62 -17.46 -17.09 11.56
N ARG A 63 -17.69 -17.74 12.71
CA ARG A 63 -16.65 -18.30 13.61
C ARG A 63 -15.65 -17.28 14.18
N LEU A 64 -15.90 -15.98 13.96
CA LEU A 64 -15.11 -14.84 14.43
C LEU A 64 -15.97 -13.91 15.31
N ALA A 65 -17.02 -14.45 15.93
CA ALA A 65 -17.94 -13.67 16.75
C ALA A 65 -17.26 -13.06 17.98
N ASP A 66 -16.21 -13.70 18.49
CA ASP A 66 -15.38 -13.18 19.56
C ASP A 66 -14.72 -11.85 19.18
N VAL A 67 -14.11 -11.77 18.00
CA VAL A 67 -13.54 -10.52 17.47
C VAL A 67 -14.64 -9.47 17.33
N PHE A 68 -15.78 -9.82 16.74
CA PHE A 68 -16.92 -8.91 16.61
C PHE A 68 -17.37 -8.33 17.96
N PHE A 69 -17.53 -9.18 18.98
CA PHE A 69 -17.96 -8.74 20.30
C PHE A 69 -16.89 -7.88 21.00
N ASP A 70 -15.63 -8.25 20.85
CA ASP A 70 -14.54 -7.50 21.46
C ASP A 70 -14.45 -6.08 20.88
N THR A 71 -14.62 -5.92 19.57
CA THR A 71 -14.65 -4.62 18.88
C THR A 71 -15.70 -3.66 19.45
N PHE A 72 -16.89 -4.14 19.81
CA PHE A 72 -17.98 -3.26 20.23
C PHE A 72 -18.07 -2.97 21.73
N PHE A 73 -17.46 -3.77 22.62
CA PHE A 73 -17.59 -3.49 24.06
C PHE A 73 -16.41 -3.91 24.96
N ASN A 74 -15.35 -4.49 24.40
CA ASN A 74 -14.20 -4.97 25.16
C ASN A 74 -12.88 -4.41 24.62
N VAL A 75 -12.56 -3.17 25.01
CA VAL A 75 -11.33 -2.46 24.63
C VAL A 75 -10.07 -3.30 24.82
N GLU A 76 -9.92 -3.97 25.96
CA GLU A 76 -8.68 -4.69 26.28
C GLU A 76 -8.38 -5.76 25.23
N LYS A 77 -9.37 -6.59 24.91
CA LYS A 77 -9.20 -7.65 23.91
C LYS A 77 -9.21 -7.11 22.48
N TYR A 78 -9.94 -6.03 22.22
CA TYR A 78 -9.88 -5.37 20.91
C TYR A 78 -8.43 -4.97 20.57
N LEU A 79 -7.72 -4.32 21.51
CA LEU A 79 -6.32 -3.94 21.31
C LEU A 79 -5.39 -5.14 21.12
N ASP A 80 -5.63 -6.26 21.82
CA ASP A 80 -4.86 -7.49 21.62
C ASP A 80 -5.02 -8.04 20.19
N HIS A 81 -6.23 -8.01 19.63
CA HIS A 81 -6.50 -8.45 18.26
C HIS A 81 -5.84 -7.54 17.23
N GLU A 82 -5.95 -6.22 17.41
CA GLU A 82 -5.33 -5.23 16.51
C GLU A 82 -3.80 -5.39 16.46
N GLN A 83 -3.16 -5.57 17.62
CA GLN A 83 -1.71 -5.81 17.69
C GLN A 83 -1.32 -7.12 17.00
N LYS A 84 -2.12 -8.18 17.20
CA LYS A 84 -1.85 -9.48 16.59
C LYS A 84 -1.99 -9.43 15.06
N GLU A 85 -3.00 -8.72 14.55
CA GLU A 85 -3.20 -8.49 13.11
C GLU A 85 -1.99 -7.74 12.53
N GLN A 86 -1.56 -6.64 13.15
CA GLN A 86 -0.38 -5.87 12.71
C GLN A 86 0.89 -6.72 12.69
N VAL A 87 1.13 -7.51 13.75
CA VAL A 87 2.30 -8.41 13.80
C VAL A 87 2.20 -9.51 12.75
N SER A 88 1.00 -10.00 12.45
CA SER A 88 0.81 -11.03 11.42
C SER A 88 1.09 -10.47 10.03
N LEU A 89 0.62 -9.25 9.72
CA LEU A 89 0.89 -8.56 8.46
C LEU A 89 2.39 -8.25 8.27
N LEU A 90 3.07 -7.81 9.33
CA LEU A 90 4.52 -7.59 9.31
C LEU A 90 5.27 -8.91 9.05
N ARG A 91 4.87 -9.99 9.72
CA ARG A 91 5.49 -11.30 9.51
C ARG A 91 5.14 -11.93 8.18
N GLU A 92 3.98 -11.69 7.60
CA GLU A 92 3.67 -12.09 6.23
C GLU A 92 4.55 -11.32 5.24
N SER A 93 4.78 -10.03 5.50
CA SER A 93 5.72 -9.21 4.73
C SER A 93 7.19 -9.68 4.86
N ASP A 94 7.60 -10.19 6.02
CA ASP A 94 8.97 -10.66 6.27
C ASP A 94 9.20 -12.15 5.96
N SER A 95 8.19 -13.01 6.16
CA SER A 95 8.27 -14.46 6.00
C SER A 95 7.95 -14.91 4.57
N ASP A 96 7.26 -14.08 3.80
CA ASP A 96 7.04 -14.17 2.35
C ASP A 96 7.59 -12.90 1.66
N GLY A 97 8.58 -12.26 2.28
CA GLY A 97 9.33 -11.18 1.65
C GLY A 97 9.84 -11.68 0.30
N PRO A 98 9.61 -10.94 -0.80
CA PRO A 98 10.13 -11.34 -2.10
C PRO A 98 11.63 -11.61 -1.90
N GLU A 99 12.13 -12.77 -2.34
CA GLU A 99 13.55 -12.82 -2.70
C GLU A 99 13.79 -11.56 -3.54
N LEU A 100 14.66 -10.64 -3.06
CA LEU A 100 14.92 -9.31 -3.64
C LEU A 100 14.37 -9.20 -5.05
N SER A 101 13.34 -8.37 -5.27
CA SER A 101 12.69 -8.26 -6.57
C SER A 101 13.77 -8.13 -7.64
N ASP A 102 13.63 -8.73 -8.82
CA ASP A 102 14.69 -8.74 -9.82
C ASP A 102 15.23 -7.33 -10.15
N TRP A 103 14.39 -6.31 -9.98
CA TRP A 103 14.76 -4.88 -10.02
C TRP A 103 15.62 -4.41 -8.86
N GLU A 104 15.29 -4.80 -7.62
CA GLU A 104 16.07 -4.48 -6.42
C GLU A 104 17.44 -5.16 -6.46
N ARG A 105 17.50 -6.40 -6.97
CA ARG A 105 18.75 -7.12 -7.18
C ARG A 105 19.62 -6.45 -8.25
N TYR A 106 19.02 -6.08 -9.39
CA TYR A 106 19.72 -5.34 -10.45
C TYR A 106 20.19 -3.96 -9.99
N ALA A 107 19.35 -3.21 -9.26
CA ALA A 107 19.70 -1.89 -8.75
C ALA A 107 20.85 -1.97 -7.73
N ALA A 108 20.86 -2.98 -6.86
CA ALA A 108 21.95 -3.22 -5.93
C ALA A 108 23.26 -3.57 -6.67
N GLU A 109 23.20 -4.45 -7.68
CA GLU A 109 24.38 -4.85 -8.45
C GLU A 109 24.97 -3.67 -9.26
N GLU A 110 24.13 -2.87 -9.93
CA GLU A 110 24.60 -1.68 -10.66
C GLU A 110 25.13 -0.59 -9.71
N TYR A 111 24.55 -0.44 -8.51
CA TYR A 111 25.08 0.45 -7.48
C TYR A 111 26.47 -0.01 -7.02
N ASP A 112 26.65 -1.29 -6.72
CA ASP A 112 27.94 -1.85 -6.32
C ASP A 112 29.00 -1.69 -7.42
N ILE A 113 28.62 -1.81 -8.69
CA ILE A 113 29.49 -1.56 -9.84
C ILE A 113 29.90 -0.07 -9.90
N LEU A 114 28.94 0.86 -9.80
CA LEU A 114 29.25 2.30 -9.83
C LEU A 114 30.15 2.72 -8.66
N VAL A 115 29.88 2.22 -7.46
CA VAL A 115 30.69 2.50 -6.26
C VAL A 115 32.09 1.93 -6.42
N ALA A 116 32.24 0.73 -6.99
CA ALA A 116 33.53 0.14 -7.28
C ALA A 116 34.30 0.91 -8.36
N GLU A 117 33.64 1.43 -9.40
CA GLU A 117 34.25 2.27 -10.43
C GLU A 117 34.67 3.66 -9.88
N GLU A 118 33.89 4.26 -8.97
CA GLU A 118 34.28 5.50 -8.27
C GLU A 118 35.49 5.25 -7.34
N ALA A 119 35.52 4.11 -6.66
CA ALA A 119 36.64 3.71 -5.82
C ALA A 119 37.89 3.26 -6.61
N ALA A 120 37.71 2.80 -7.85
CA ALA A 120 38.77 2.44 -8.80
C ALA A 120 39.14 3.60 -9.74
N GLY A 121 38.45 4.74 -9.64
CA GLY A 121 38.81 6.00 -10.26
C GLY A 121 40.18 6.44 -9.79
N ASP A 122 41.15 6.35 -10.70
CA ASP A 122 42.54 6.73 -10.48
C ASP A 122 42.65 8.20 -10.01
N PRO A 123 43.54 8.57 -9.07
CA PRO A 123 43.70 9.95 -8.55
C PRO A 123 44.10 11.06 -9.55
N TRP A 124 43.92 10.87 -10.86
CA TRP A 124 44.44 11.77 -11.91
C TRP A 124 43.39 12.71 -12.52
N ASP A 125 42.25 12.95 -11.87
CA ASP A 125 41.35 14.05 -12.26
C ASP A 125 41.61 15.36 -11.47
N GLU A 126 42.64 15.40 -10.61
CA GLU A 126 43.15 16.66 -10.07
C GLU A 126 44.47 17.06 -10.75
N GLY A 127 44.34 17.72 -11.90
CA GLY A 127 45.31 18.72 -12.35
C GLY A 127 46.26 18.30 -13.47
N TYR A 128 45.93 18.70 -14.71
CA TYR A 128 46.83 19.49 -15.55
C TYR A 128 46.08 20.00 -16.80
N GLU A 129 46.04 21.33 -17.01
CA GLU A 129 45.87 21.86 -18.37
C GLU A 129 47.14 21.53 -19.16
N ALA A 130 47.03 20.68 -20.17
CA ALA A 130 48.00 20.67 -21.26
C ALA A 130 47.22 20.71 -22.57
N GLU A 131 47.40 21.80 -23.31
CA GLU A 131 46.79 22.01 -24.62
C GLU A 131 47.03 20.79 -25.53
N LEU A 132 45.94 20.14 -25.92
CA LEU A 132 45.99 18.93 -26.74
C LEU A 132 46.30 19.29 -28.19
N SER A 133 47.25 18.55 -28.77
CA SER A 133 47.49 18.55 -30.21
C SER A 133 46.32 17.85 -30.94
N PRO A 134 45.91 18.29 -32.15
CA PRO A 134 44.70 17.79 -32.84
C PRO A 134 44.62 16.28 -33.10
N ALA A 135 45.71 15.53 -32.93
CA ALA A 135 45.76 14.09 -33.14
C ALA A 135 45.26 13.26 -31.95
N GLU A 136 45.27 13.79 -30.72
CA GLU A 136 44.93 13.02 -29.51
C GLU A 136 43.41 12.94 -29.26
N GLN A 137 42.64 13.90 -29.79
CA GLN A 137 41.17 13.91 -29.73
C GLN A 137 40.51 12.75 -30.50
N LYS A 138 41.23 12.12 -31.44
CA LYS A 138 40.71 10.97 -32.21
C LYS A 138 40.85 9.63 -31.49
N LEU A 139 41.73 9.53 -30.49
CA LEU A 139 41.94 8.29 -29.73
C LEU A 139 41.05 8.22 -28.48
N SER A 140 40.65 9.36 -27.91
CA SER A 140 39.61 9.42 -26.87
C SER A 140 38.24 8.99 -27.40
N ALA A 141 37.94 9.29 -28.67
CA ALA A 141 36.70 8.89 -29.34
C ALA A 141 36.56 7.37 -29.61
N LEU A 142 37.59 6.55 -29.33
CA LEU A 142 37.62 5.12 -29.64
C LEU A 142 37.76 4.21 -28.41
N ARG A 143 37.70 4.74 -27.19
CA ARG A 143 37.71 3.92 -25.96
C ARG A 143 36.52 4.24 -25.07
N THR A 144 35.38 3.63 -25.40
CA THR A 144 34.36 3.29 -24.41
C THR A 144 33.67 1.99 -24.82
N PRO A 145 33.72 0.91 -24.02
CA PRO A 145 33.15 -0.40 -24.36
C PRO A 145 31.65 -0.51 -24.04
N LEU A 146 30.93 0.61 -23.84
CA LEU A 146 29.49 0.62 -23.55
C LEU A 146 28.61 0.38 -24.81
N ALA A 147 29.20 0.41 -26.00
CA ALA A 147 28.46 0.32 -27.26
C ALA A 147 28.10 -1.11 -27.70
N HIS A 148 28.47 -2.16 -26.94
CA HIS A 148 28.30 -3.55 -27.40
C HIS A 148 27.51 -4.46 -26.45
N ARG A 149 26.47 -3.94 -25.78
CA ARG A 149 25.40 -4.78 -25.21
C ARG A 149 24.27 -4.93 -26.24
N PRO A 150 23.77 -6.16 -26.50
CA PRO A 150 22.65 -6.35 -27.42
C PRO A 150 21.41 -5.70 -26.81
N PHE A 151 20.96 -4.62 -27.45
CA PHE A 151 19.74 -3.91 -27.15
C PHE A 151 18.54 -4.82 -27.46
N PHE A 152 17.66 -5.02 -26.48
CA PHE A 152 16.41 -5.77 -26.68
C PHE A 152 15.53 -4.95 -27.66
N GLU A 153 15.21 -5.53 -28.82
CA GLU A 153 14.45 -4.86 -29.88
C GLU A 153 12.98 -4.67 -29.44
N ALA A 154 12.60 -3.42 -29.15
CA ALA A 154 11.20 -3.05 -28.93
C ALA A 154 10.52 -2.83 -30.29
N PRO A 155 9.37 -3.47 -30.58
CA PRO A 155 8.67 -3.29 -31.84
C PRO A 155 8.19 -1.83 -31.96
N SER A 156 8.52 -1.22 -33.10
CA SER A 156 8.18 0.17 -33.40
C SER A 156 6.70 0.37 -33.72
N ALA A 157 6.19 1.47 -33.16
CA ALA A 157 5.32 2.47 -33.78
C ALA A 157 3.78 2.30 -33.79
N LEU A 158 3.18 3.18 -32.97
CA LEU A 158 2.15 4.18 -33.33
C LEU A 158 0.67 3.75 -33.37
N GLY A 159 -0.02 3.99 -32.24
CA GLY A 159 -1.42 4.45 -32.21
C GLY A 159 -1.46 5.84 -31.58
N ALA A 160 -1.77 6.87 -32.36
CA ALA A 160 -1.92 8.23 -31.86
C ALA A 160 -3.17 8.33 -30.97
N VAL A 161 -3.00 8.72 -29.72
CA VAL A 161 -4.10 9.13 -28.84
C VAL A 161 -3.87 10.59 -28.46
N ASP A 162 -4.81 11.43 -28.89
CA ASP A 162 -4.79 12.88 -28.77
C ASP A 162 -4.99 13.30 -27.30
N LEU A 163 -4.09 14.13 -26.80
CA LEU A 163 -4.01 14.54 -25.40
C LEU A 163 -4.32 16.03 -25.29
N TYR A 164 -5.58 16.44 -25.46
CA TYR A 164 -6.17 17.63 -24.83
C TYR A 164 -7.66 17.77 -25.19
N GLU A 165 -8.57 17.58 -24.24
CA GLU A 165 -9.69 18.53 -24.08
C GLU A 165 -10.21 18.47 -22.64
N TYR A 166 -9.97 19.57 -21.93
CA TYR A 166 -10.43 19.84 -20.57
C TYR A 166 -11.76 20.58 -20.66
N ALA A 167 -12.80 20.08 -19.99
CA ALA A 167 -13.93 20.92 -19.60
C ALA A 167 -14.54 20.41 -18.28
N CYS A 168 -14.15 21.06 -17.18
CA CYS A 168 -14.98 21.17 -15.98
C CYS A 168 -16.32 21.83 -16.32
N GLY A 169 -17.41 21.34 -15.72
CA GLY A 169 -18.66 22.08 -15.66
C GLY A 169 -19.84 21.19 -15.27
N ASP A 170 -20.23 21.27 -13.99
CA ASP A 170 -21.54 20.94 -13.44
C ASP A 170 -22.71 21.41 -14.32
N ASP A 171 -23.85 20.75 -14.15
CA ASP A 171 -25.18 21.33 -13.87
C ASP A 171 -26.30 20.61 -14.65
N ASP A 172 -27.05 19.81 -13.88
CA ASP A 172 -28.51 19.73 -13.87
C ASP A 172 -29.34 19.26 -15.10
N ARG A 173 -30.24 18.33 -14.77
CA ARG A 173 -31.63 18.13 -15.29
C ARG A 173 -31.89 17.06 -16.36
N GLN A 174 -32.43 15.93 -15.91
CA GLN A 174 -33.63 15.29 -16.51
C GLN A 174 -34.81 16.30 -16.57
N PRO A 175 -35.88 16.14 -17.40
CA PRO A 175 -36.38 14.90 -18.01
C PRO A 175 -36.90 15.04 -19.48
N LEU A 176 -37.26 13.90 -20.09
CA LEU A 176 -38.61 13.55 -20.58
C LEU A 176 -38.62 12.14 -21.20
#